data_AF-A0A427YFI6-F1
#
_entry.id   AF-A0A427YFI6-F1
#
_cell.length_a   1.000
_cell.length_b   1.000
_cell.length_c   1.000
_cell.angle_alpha   90.00
_cell.angle_beta   90.00
_cell.angle_gamma   90.00
#
_symmetry.space_group_name_H-M   'P 1'
#
loop_
_entity.id
_entity.type
_entity.pdbx_description
1 polymer ?
#
loop_
_entity_poly.entity_id
_entity_poly.type
_entity_poly.pdbx_seq_one_letter_code
_entity_poly.pdbx_strand_id
1 'polypeptide(L)' 'MLGATVVIANGTMLHCSATENKDLFYAIRGGGSNFGVAATFELRFYPQRPTAYNGTLTFSSDKLQAVFETLDKFDISPG' A
#
# COMPACT_ATOMS: atom_id res chain seq x y z
N MET A 1 -1.24 -6.49 -5.13
CA MET A 1 -1.37 -6.10 -6.55
C MET A 1 -0.99 -7.28 -7.42
N LEU A 2 -1.77 -7.56 -8.48
CA LEU A 2 -1.58 -8.67 -9.42
C LEU A 2 -0.97 -8.20 -10.74
N GLY A 3 -1.35 -7.01 -11.19
CA GLY A 3 -0.88 -6.40 -12.44
C GLY A 3 -1.35 -4.96 -12.60
N ALA A 4 -0.92 -4.29 -13.66
CA ALA A 4 -1.35 -2.96 -14.07
C ALA A 4 -1.06 -2.69 -15.54
N THR A 5 -1.86 -1.82 -16.15
CA THR A 5 -1.53 -1.19 -17.44
C THR A 5 -0.94 0.19 -17.20
N VAL A 6 0.23 0.44 -17.77
CA VAL A 6 1.01 1.69 -17.60
C VAL A 6 1.22 2.33 -18.97
N VAL A 7 0.92 3.62 -19.08
CA VAL A 7 1.31 4.46 -20.22
C VAL A 7 2.70 5.01 -19.95
N ILE A 8 3.69 4.57 -20.71
CA ILE A 8 5.09 5.02 -20.56
C ILE A 8 5.35 6.31 -21.35
N ALA A 9 6.53 6.91 -21.13
CA ALA A 9 6.86 8.25 -21.63
C ALA A 9 6.70 8.46 -23.15
N ASN A 10 6.87 7.40 -23.95
CA ASN A 10 6.68 7.46 -25.41
C ASN A 10 5.21 7.28 -25.85
N GLY A 11 4.26 7.24 -24.91
CA GLY A 11 2.83 7.05 -25.16
C GLY A 11 2.38 5.59 -25.30
N THR A 12 3.30 4.62 -25.24
CA THR A 12 2.95 3.20 -25.34
C THR A 12 2.26 2.71 -24.07
N MET A 13 1.21 1.89 -24.23
CA MET A 13 0.59 1.16 -23.14
C MET A 13 1.24 -0.21 -22.97
N LEU A 14 1.75 -0.49 -21.78
CA LEU A 14 2.32 -1.78 -21.41
C LEU A 14 1.51 -2.38 -20.27
N HIS A 15 1.15 -3.66 -20.38
CA HIS A 15 0.65 -4.42 -19.26
C HIS A 15 1.83 -5.02 -18.49
N CYS A 16 1.79 -5.01 -17.15
CA CYS A 16 2.84 -5.57 -16.32
C CYS A 16 2.25 -6.42 -15.19
N SER A 17 2.89 -7.54 -14.91
CA SER A 17 2.46 -8.53 -13.91
C SER A 17 3.65 -9.35 -13.42
N ALA A 18 3.41 -10.35 -12.58
CA ALA A 18 4.45 -11.29 -12.17
C ALA A 18 5.04 -12.10 -13.34
N THR A 19 4.36 -12.16 -14.49
CA THR A 19 4.75 -12.97 -15.66
C THR A 19 5.07 -12.13 -16.90
N GLU A 20 4.77 -10.83 -16.92
CA GLU A 20 4.90 -9.93 -18.07
C GLU A 20 5.51 -8.60 -17.64
N ASN A 21 6.48 -8.04 -18.38
CA ASN A 21 7.15 -6.77 -18.04
C ASN A 21 7.52 -6.69 -16.54
N LYS A 22 8.20 -7.73 -16.04
CA LYS A 22 8.41 -8.00 -14.61
C LYS A 22 9.24 -6.93 -13.89
N ASP A 23 10.16 -6.33 -14.63
CA ASP A 23 10.98 -5.19 -14.22
C ASP A 23 10.12 -3.94 -13.98
N LEU A 24 9.23 -3.61 -14.92
CA LEU A 24 8.25 -2.54 -14.74
C LEU A 24 7.30 -2.85 -13.57
N PHE A 25 6.82 -4.10 -13.48
CA PHE A 25 5.96 -4.54 -12.38
C PHE A 25 6.64 -4.46 -11.00
N TYR A 26 7.95 -4.69 -10.93
CA TYR A 26 8.74 -4.43 -9.72
C TYR A 26 8.84 -2.93 -9.42
N ALA A 27 9.21 -2.13 -10.43
CA ALA A 27 9.49 -0.71 -10.30
C ALA A 27 8.27 0.10 -9.80
N ILE A 28 7.07 -0.17 -10.31
CA ILE A 28 5.87 0.57 -9.92
C ILE A 28 5.36 0.25 -8.51
N ARG A 29 5.84 -0.84 -7.88
CA ARG A 29 5.48 -1.25 -6.51
C ARG A 29 6.37 -0.60 -5.45
N GLY A 30 6.47 0.73 -5.50
CA GLY A 30 7.25 1.53 -4.54
C GLY A 30 8.05 2.67 -5.18
N GLY A 31 8.26 2.61 -6.50
CA GLY A 31 8.97 3.65 -7.24
C GLY A 31 8.14 4.90 -7.58
N GLY A 32 6.89 4.99 -7.09
CA GLY A 32 6.00 6.13 -7.35
C GLY A 32 5.66 6.31 -8.84
N SER A 33 5.54 7.56 -9.28
CA SER A 33 5.15 7.93 -10.66
C SER A 33 6.32 8.02 -11.64
N ASN A 34 7.48 7.48 -11.31
CA ASN A 34 8.70 7.63 -12.13
C ASN A 34 8.69 6.83 -13.45
N PHE A 35 7.80 5.84 -13.58
CA PHE A 35 7.83 4.86 -14.68
C PHE A 35 6.66 5.00 -15.66
N GLY A 36 5.88 6.08 -15.55
CA GLY A 36 4.71 6.35 -16.38
C GLY A 36 3.43 6.52 -15.58
N VAL A 37 2.31 6.62 -16.29
CA VAL A 37 0.97 6.77 -15.71
C VAL A 37 0.31 5.40 -15.62
N ALA A 38 0.01 4.94 -14.41
CA ALA A 38 -0.78 3.73 -14.22
C ALA A 38 -2.25 4.01 -14.55
N ALA A 39 -2.71 3.48 -15.69
CA ALA A 39 -4.09 3.63 -16.16
C ALA A 39 -5.05 2.65 -15.46
N THR A 40 -4.54 1.47 -15.08
CA THR A 40 -5.32 0.44 -14.37
C THR A 40 -4.49 -0.23 -13.29
N PHE A 41 -5.17 -0.82 -12.31
CA PHE A 41 -4.59 -1.70 -11.31
C PHE A 41 -5.45 -2.94 -11.14
N GLU A 42 -4.82 -4.11 -11.10
CA GLU A 42 -5.45 -5.38 -10.77
C GLU A 42 -5.11 -5.77 -9.33
N LEU A 43 -6.13 -5.93 -8.50
CA LEU A 43 -5.97 -6.20 -7.08
C LEU A 43 -6.63 -7.52 -6.68
N ARG A 44 -5.94 -8.27 -5.82
CA ARG A 44 -6.54 -9.41 -5.13
C ARG A 44 -7.29 -8.89 -3.91
N PHE A 45 -8.58 -9.17 -3.85
CA PHE A 45 -9.38 -8.90 -2.66
C PHE A 45 -9.31 -10.08 -1.71
N TYR A 46 -9.46 -9.77 -0.43
CA TYR A 46 -9.54 -10.74 0.65
C TYR A 46 -10.86 -10.53 1.39
N PRO A 47 -11.51 -11.60 1.88
CA PRO A 47 -12.69 -11.47 2.72
C PRO A 47 -12.39 -10.57 3.92
N GLN A 48 -13.29 -9.65 4.21
CA GLN A 48 -13.20 -8.76 5.36
C GLN A 48 -14.33 -9.08 6.35
N ARG A 49 -14.05 -8.91 7.64
CA ARG A 49 -15.06 -9.09 8.68
C ARG A 49 -16.23 -8.10 8.46
N PRO A 50 -17.49 -8.49 8.75
CA PRO A 50 -18.64 -7.60 8.57
C PRO A 50 -18.57 -6.32 9.42
N THR A 51 -17.82 -6.36 10.54
CA THR A 51 -17.67 -5.25 11.47
C THR A 51 -16.20 -4.95 11.74
N ALA A 52 -15.88 -3.66 11.81
CA ALA A 52 -14.58 -3.15 12.23
C ALA A 52 -14.79 -2.16 13.38
N TYR A 53 -14.06 -2.36 14.49
CA TYR A 53 -14.05 -1.41 15.60
C TYR A 53 -13.04 -0.30 15.29
N ASN A 54 -13.47 0.96 15.44
CA ASN A 54 -12.60 2.12 15.32
C ASN A 54 -12.85 3.07 16.50
N GLY A 55 -11.82 3.82 16.87
CA GLY A 55 -11.88 4.81 17.95
C GLY A 55 -10.67 5.75 17.89
N THR A 56 -10.85 6.97 18.38
CA THR A 56 -9.77 7.95 18.51
C THR A 56 -9.41 8.10 19.98
N LEU A 57 -8.14 7.94 20.33
CA LEU A 57 -7.60 8.28 21.63
C LEU A 57 -6.81 9.58 21.51
N THR A 58 -7.07 10.53 22.39
CA THR A 58 -6.35 11.81 22.45
C THR A 58 -5.71 11.95 23.82
N PHE A 59 -4.49 12.48 23.83
CA PHE A 59 -3.68 12.65 25.03
C PHE A 59 -3.09 14.05 25.05
N SER A 60 -2.89 14.61 26.23
CA SER A 60 -2.13 15.85 26.43
C SER A 60 -0.63 15.60 26.23
N SER A 61 0.12 16.66 25.90
CA SER A 61 1.53 16.58 25.52
C SER A 61 2.43 15.98 26.61
N ASP A 62 2.05 16.09 27.89
CA ASP A 62 2.77 15.49 29.02
C ASP A 62 2.76 13.95 29.01
N LYS A 63 1.91 13.33 28.20
CA LYS A 63 1.83 11.86 28.07
C LYS A 63 2.61 11.29 26.90
N LEU A 64 3.29 12.14 26.10
CA LEU A 64 3.93 11.71 24.86
C LEU A 64 4.90 10.53 25.05
N GLN A 65 5.77 10.60 26.05
CA GLN A 65 6.73 9.52 26.34
C GLN A 65 6.03 8.22 26.72
N ALA A 66 5.06 8.28 27.64
CA ALA A 66 4.32 7.10 28.07
C ALA A 66 3.52 6.46 26.92
N VAL A 67 3.00 7.26 25.98
CA VAL A 67 2.31 6.76 24.79
C VAL A 67 3.28 5.98 23.89
N PHE A 68 4.46 6.53 23.58
CA PHE A 68 5.45 5.82 22.76
C PHE A 68 5.95 4.53 23.41
N GLU A 69 6.28 4.57 24.70
CA GLU A 69 6.71 3.37 25.45
C GLU A 69 5.65 2.27 25.48
N THR A 70 4.37 2.65 25.43
CA THR A 70 3.25 1.71 25.38
C THR A 70 3.08 1.15 23.97
N LEU A 71 3.15 2.01 22.94
CA LEU A 71 3.03 1.61 21.54
C LEU A 71 4.13 0.63 21.11
N ASP A 72 5.36 0.82 21.58
CA ASP A 72 6.48 -0.10 21.29
C ASP A 72 6.24 -1.53 21.82
N LYS A 73 5.45 -1.66 22.89
CA LYS A 73 5.10 -2.95 23.52
C LYS A 73 3.82 -3.55 22.96
N PHE A 74 3.06 -2.78 22.19
CA PHE A 74 1.76 -3.18 21.70
C PHE A 74 1.92 -3.80 20.31
N ASP A 75 1.67 -5.10 20.19
CA ASP A 75 1.66 -5.76 18.88
C ASP A 75 0.37 -5.41 18.13
N ILE A 76 0.52 -4.65 17.05
CA ILE A 76 -0.57 -4.27 16.14
C ILE A 76 -0.72 -5.23 14.97
N SER A 77 0.01 -6.34 14.95
CA SER A 77 -0.12 -7.35 13.91
C SER A 77 -1.55 -7.89 13.88
N PRO A 78 -2.22 -7.91 12.71
CA PRO A 78 -3.51 -8.57 12.60
C PRO A 78 -3.30 -10.06 12.84
N GLY A 79 -3.92 -10.59 13.91
CA GLY A 79 -4.00 -12.03 14.19
C GLY A 79 -4.87 -12.78 13.19
#